data_AF-A0A1S3D2L6-F1
#
_entry.id   AF-A0A1S3D2L6-F1
#
_cell.length_a   1.000
_cell.length_b   1.000
_cell.length_c   1.000
_cell.angle_alpha   90.00
_cell.angle_beta   90.00
_cell.angle_gamma   90.00
#
_symmetry.space_group_name_H-M   'P 1'
#
loop_
_entity.id
_entity.type
_entity.pdbx_description
1 polymer ?
#
loop_
_entity_poly.entity_id
_entity_poly.type
_entity_poly.pdbx_seq_one_letter_code
_entity_poly.pdbx_strand_id
1 'polypeptide(L)'
;MKNRPKSNLRGRVGAFEDDDVTHVEGEVNPVRDIEIIIMILVQRGDKKLKPEYDALVKIKAFVCEGDKRHARYGDWSNADIEHLNKLNLLTAKTQIYLVNLSAKDYIKKKNKWLPKIKEWVDANDPGATIIPFSGVFEHQLVDMPDDERQRYLDEQKATR
;
A
#
# COMPACT_ATOMS: atom_id res chain seq x y z
N MET A 1 -20.06 -7.91 7.28
CA MET A 1 -19.18 -7.00 6.52
C MET A 1 -18.06 -6.57 7.45
N LYS A 2 -16.78 -6.83 7.13
CA LYS A 2 -15.65 -6.40 7.98
C LYS A 2 -15.41 -4.91 7.75
N ASN A 3 -15.54 -4.10 8.80
CA ASN A 3 -15.31 -2.66 8.72
C ASN A 3 -13.82 -2.38 8.52
N ARG A 4 -13.46 -1.70 7.43
CA ARG A 4 -12.07 -1.39 7.09
C ARG A 4 -11.77 0.11 7.30
N PRO A 5 -10.51 0.47 7.63
CA PRO A 5 -10.08 1.87 7.69
C PRO A 5 -10.27 2.60 6.35
N LYS A 6 -10.54 3.91 6.37
CA LYS A 6 -10.70 4.72 5.14
C LYS A 6 -9.32 4.95 4.48
N SER A 7 -9.17 4.70 3.17
CA SER A 7 -7.88 4.86 2.46
C SER A 7 -7.98 5.78 1.22
N ASN A 8 -7.14 6.82 1.15
CA ASN A 8 -7.02 7.74 -0.01
C ASN A 8 -5.61 7.79 -0.66
N LEU A 9 -4.72 6.81 -0.44
CA LEU A 9 -3.38 6.80 -1.07
C LEU A 9 -3.06 5.46 -1.74
N ARG A 10 -2.61 5.52 -3.01
CA ARG A 10 -2.14 4.41 -3.86
C ARG A 10 -0.65 4.17 -3.60
N GLY A 11 -0.29 3.04 -2.99
CA GLY A 11 1.11 2.58 -2.98
C GLY A 11 1.57 2.14 -4.36
N ARG A 12 2.88 2.24 -4.63
CA ARG A 12 3.56 1.64 -5.78
C ARG A 12 4.69 0.78 -5.26
N VAL A 13 4.79 -0.46 -5.75
CA VAL A 13 5.96 -1.33 -5.55
C VAL A 13 6.55 -1.55 -6.94
N GLY A 14 7.70 -0.95 -7.20
CA GLY A 14 8.45 -1.15 -8.45
C GLY A 14 9.49 -2.26 -8.27
N ALA A 15 9.75 -3.01 -9.34
CA ALA A 15 10.92 -3.87 -9.47
C ALA A 15 11.83 -3.24 -10.52
N PHE A 16 12.76 -2.39 -10.07
CA PHE A 16 13.76 -1.71 -10.89
C PHE A 16 15.09 -1.67 -10.14
N GLU A 17 16.19 -1.78 -10.88
CA GLU A 17 17.48 -1.24 -10.47
C GLU A 17 17.57 0.16 -11.09
N ASP A 18 17.37 1.20 -10.27
CA ASP A 18 17.67 2.58 -10.64
C ASP A 18 17.95 3.38 -9.36
N ASP A 19 19.00 4.21 -9.37
CA ASP A 19 19.62 4.84 -8.19
C ASP A 19 18.93 6.15 -7.73
N ASP A 20 17.81 6.53 -8.37
CA ASP A 20 17.27 7.89 -8.27
C ASP A 20 15.99 8.00 -7.40
N VAL A 21 16.09 7.56 -6.14
CA VAL A 21 15.07 7.83 -5.11
C VAL A 21 15.68 8.68 -3.99
N THR A 22 15.42 9.99 -4.03
CA THR A 22 15.76 10.90 -2.93
C THR A 22 14.92 10.58 -1.69
N HIS A 23 15.58 10.15 -0.61
CA HIS A 23 14.98 9.99 0.70
C HIS A 23 14.68 11.38 1.28
N VAL A 24 13.42 11.63 1.63
CA VAL A 24 13.07 12.80 2.46
C VAL A 24 13.41 12.42 3.90
N GLU A 25 14.59 12.82 4.37
CA GLU A 25 15.05 12.55 5.73
C GLU A 25 14.24 13.35 6.76
N GLY A 26 13.20 12.70 7.27
CA GLY A 26 12.72 12.81 8.63
C GLY A 26 12.28 11.41 9.01
N GLU A 27 12.89 10.81 10.04
CA GLU A 27 12.62 9.42 10.41
C GLU A 27 11.18 9.30 10.97
N VAL A 28 10.21 9.04 10.09
CA VAL A 28 8.81 8.78 10.48
C VAL A 28 8.78 7.43 11.17
N ASN A 29 8.74 7.46 12.51
CA ASN A 29 8.71 6.26 13.34
C ASN A 29 7.33 6.12 14.01
N PRO A 30 6.38 5.41 13.38
CA PRO A 30 5.02 5.28 13.90
C PRO A 30 4.98 4.55 15.25
N VAL A 31 5.99 3.74 15.58
CA VAL A 31 6.10 3.10 16.90
C VAL A 31 6.35 4.16 17.97
N ARG A 32 7.30 5.05 17.72
CA ARG A 32 7.65 6.17 18.62
C ARG A 32 6.46 7.10 18.82
N ASP A 33 5.74 7.42 17.75
CA ASP A 33 4.56 8.30 17.80
C ASP A 33 3.44 7.68 18.64
N ILE A 34 3.15 6.38 18.44
CA ILE A 34 2.15 5.65 19.24
C ILE A 34 2.58 5.59 20.72
N GLU A 35 3.86 5.38 21.01
CA GLU A 35 4.39 5.35 22.38
C GLU A 35 4.26 6.70 23.09
N ILE A 36 4.54 7.80 22.39
CA ILE A 36 4.37 9.16 22.92
C ILE A 36 2.90 9.43 23.24
N ILE A 37 1.98 9.04 22.36
CA ILE A 37 0.54 9.22 22.59
C ILE A 37 0.10 8.40 23.81
N ILE A 38 0.48 7.12 23.89
CA ILE A 38 0.18 6.25 25.04
C ILE A 38 0.71 6.87 26.34
N MET A 39 1.95 7.37 26.35
CA MET A 39 2.55 8.03 27.50
C MET A 39 1.75 9.26 27.96
N ILE A 40 1.34 10.13 27.03
CA ILE A 40 0.54 11.32 27.36
C ILE A 40 -0.81 10.93 27.97
N LEU A 41 -1.46 9.88 27.46
CA LEU A 41 -2.74 9.41 27.99
C LEU A 41 -2.61 8.88 29.42
N VAL A 42 -1.54 8.14 29.72
CA VAL A 42 -1.24 7.66 31.08
C VAL A 42 -1.01 8.83 32.03
N GLN A 43 -0.22 9.82 31.62
CA GLN A 43 0.06 11.01 32.44
C GLN A 43 -1.20 11.84 32.74
N ARG A 44 -2.18 11.84 31.84
CA ARG A 44 -3.43 12.60 32.01
C ARG A 44 -4.43 11.94 32.97
N GLY A 45 -4.32 10.64 33.24
CA GLY A 45 -5.06 9.94 34.31
C GLY A 45 -6.60 9.97 34.23
N ASP A 46 -7.19 10.49 33.16
CA ASP A 46 -8.64 10.62 33.02
C ASP A 46 -9.26 9.29 32.60
N LYS A 47 -10.23 8.80 33.39
CA LYS A 47 -10.98 7.55 33.11
C LYS A 47 -11.66 7.58 31.74
N LYS A 48 -11.97 8.77 31.20
CA LYS A 48 -12.56 8.93 29.86
C LYS A 48 -11.61 8.55 28.72
N LEU A 49 -10.29 8.54 28.97
CA LEU A 49 -9.27 8.20 27.98
C LEU A 49 -8.95 6.70 27.94
N LYS A 50 -9.53 5.91 28.85
CA LYS A 50 -9.30 4.47 28.94
C LYS A 50 -9.63 3.71 27.64
N PRO A 51 -10.75 3.99 26.94
CA PRO A 51 -11.05 3.31 25.68
C PRO A 51 -10.03 3.62 24.58
N GLU A 52 -9.56 4.87 24.50
CA GLU A 52 -8.53 5.27 23.53
C GLU A 52 -7.19 4.61 23.84
N TYR A 53 -6.80 4.58 25.11
CA TYR A 53 -5.60 3.89 25.56
C TYR A 53 -5.63 2.39 25.19
N ASP A 54 -6.75 1.71 25.46
CA ASP A 54 -6.90 0.28 25.17
C ASP A 54 -6.82 0.00 23.65
N ALA A 55 -7.44 0.84 22.83
CA ALA A 55 -7.34 0.74 21.38
C ALA A 55 -5.89 0.94 20.90
N LEU A 56 -5.18 1.94 21.41
CA LEU A 56 -3.79 2.22 21.02
C LEU A 56 -2.82 1.12 21.44
N VAL A 57 -2.98 0.55 22.64
CA VAL A 57 -2.20 -0.60 23.08
C VAL A 57 -2.44 -1.81 22.17
N LYS A 58 -3.71 -2.09 21.82
CA LYS A 58 -4.06 -3.17 20.89
C LYS A 58 -3.45 -2.93 19.50
N ILE A 59 -3.50 -1.70 18.98
CA ILE A 59 -2.92 -1.33 17.68
C ILE A 59 -1.40 -1.47 17.72
N LYS A 60 -0.74 -0.97 18.77
CA LYS A 60 0.71 -1.12 18.97
C LYS A 60 1.10 -2.59 18.94
N ALA A 61 0.43 -3.42 19.75
CA ALA A 61 0.72 -4.84 19.83
C ALA A 61 0.53 -5.54 18.47
N PHE A 62 -0.47 -5.15 17.69
CA PHE A 62 -0.74 -5.78 16.39
C PHE A 62 0.26 -5.38 15.31
N VAL A 63 0.65 -4.10 15.27
CA VAL A 63 1.45 -3.52 14.17
C VAL A 63 2.95 -3.57 14.47
N CYS A 64 3.33 -3.44 15.74
CA CYS A 64 4.73 -3.24 16.15
C CYS A 64 5.33 -4.47 16.84
N GLU A 65 4.49 -5.32 17.45
CA GLU A 65 4.92 -6.47 18.26
C GLU A 65 4.51 -7.79 17.57
N GLY A 66 5.22 -8.88 17.84
CA GLY A 66 4.97 -10.18 17.21
C GLY A 66 5.19 -10.20 15.69
N ASP A 67 4.18 -10.66 14.94
CA ASP A 67 4.21 -10.87 13.48
C ASP A 67 4.25 -9.58 12.64
N LYS A 68 4.23 -8.39 13.27
CA LYS A 68 4.29 -7.07 12.60
C LYS A 68 3.35 -6.96 11.40
N ARG A 69 2.06 -7.17 11.65
CA ARG A 69 1.05 -7.24 10.59
C ARG A 69 0.58 -5.84 10.20
N HIS A 70 0.27 -5.67 8.91
CA HIS A 70 -0.32 -4.42 8.46
C HIS A 70 -1.68 -4.17 9.13
N ALA A 71 -1.89 -2.95 9.62
CA ALA A 71 -3.10 -2.56 10.35
C ALA A 71 -4.40 -2.88 9.57
N ARG A 72 -4.36 -2.90 8.23
CA ARG A 72 -5.52 -3.22 7.39
C ARG A 72 -6.08 -4.65 7.55
N TYR A 73 -5.31 -5.59 8.10
CA TYR A 73 -5.75 -6.98 8.30
C TYR A 73 -6.24 -7.26 9.73
N GLY A 74 -6.13 -6.29 10.63
CA GLY A 74 -6.61 -6.47 11.99
C GLY A 74 -8.13 -6.59 12.02
N ASP A 75 -8.62 -7.39 12.97
CA ASP A 75 -10.05 -7.44 13.29
C ASP A 75 -10.35 -6.39 14.35
N TRP A 76 -10.82 -5.24 13.87
CA TRP A 76 -11.02 -4.03 14.67
C TRP A 76 -12.51 -3.84 14.97
N SER A 77 -12.82 -3.47 16.20
CA SER A 77 -14.16 -2.97 16.53
C SER A 77 -14.38 -1.58 15.92
N ASN A 78 -15.63 -1.12 15.87
CA ASN A 78 -15.93 0.24 15.39
C ASN A 78 -15.23 1.32 16.23
N ALA A 79 -15.16 1.12 17.55
CA ALA A 79 -14.44 2.00 18.45
C ALA A 79 -12.93 2.00 18.14
N ASP A 80 -12.33 0.83 17.91
CA ASP A 80 -10.91 0.74 17.52
C ASP A 80 -10.65 1.49 16.21
N ILE A 81 -11.54 1.36 15.22
CA ILE A 81 -11.41 2.01 13.91
C ILE A 81 -11.44 3.53 14.03
N GLU A 82 -12.25 4.09 14.93
CA GLU A 82 -12.29 5.54 15.17
C GLU A 82 -10.93 6.06 15.64
N HIS A 83 -10.25 5.35 16.56
CA HIS A 83 -8.92 5.73 17.04
C HIS A 83 -7.83 5.42 16.00
N LEU A 84 -7.92 4.29 15.30
CA LEU A 84 -6.97 3.88 14.26
C LEU A 84 -6.95 4.89 13.10
N ASN A 85 -8.11 5.41 12.68
CA ASN A 85 -8.19 6.43 11.63
C ASN A 85 -7.52 7.76 12.04
N LYS A 86 -7.47 8.11 13.33
CA LYS A 86 -6.76 9.31 13.82
C LYS A 86 -5.25 9.20 13.63
N LEU A 87 -4.71 7.99 13.72
CA LEU A 87 -3.27 7.72 13.59
C LEU A 87 -2.76 7.81 12.15
N ASN A 88 -3.64 7.73 11.13
CA ASN A 88 -3.27 7.79 9.71
C ASN A 88 -2.14 6.82 9.30
N LEU A 89 -2.08 5.63 9.93
CA LEU A 89 -1.03 4.65 9.71
C LEU A 89 -0.89 4.26 8.23
N LEU A 90 0.34 4.24 7.72
CA LEU A 90 0.62 3.81 6.34
C LEU A 90 0.15 2.37 6.09
N THR A 91 0.31 1.49 7.08
CA THR A 91 -0.08 0.07 6.99
C THR A 91 -1.59 -0.17 7.01
N ALA A 92 -2.38 0.83 7.40
CA ALA A 92 -3.85 0.78 7.33
C ALA A 92 -4.38 1.02 5.90
N LYS A 93 -3.56 1.61 5.02
CA LYS A 93 -3.95 1.97 3.66
C LYS A 93 -3.83 0.77 2.71
N THR A 94 -4.84 0.57 1.88
CA THR A 94 -4.84 -0.41 0.78
C THR A 94 -3.71 -0.10 -0.21
N GLN A 95 -3.02 -1.14 -0.70
CA GLN A 95 -1.92 -1.00 -1.65
C GLN A 95 -2.30 -1.58 -3.01
N ILE A 96 -1.66 -1.07 -4.05
CA ILE A 96 -1.71 -1.62 -5.41
C ILE A 96 -0.28 -1.90 -5.84
N TYR A 97 -0.04 -3.08 -6.38
CA TYR A 97 1.27 -3.50 -6.89
C TYR A 97 1.32 -3.21 -8.38
N LEU A 98 2.06 -2.19 -8.79
CA LEU A 98 2.29 -1.88 -10.20
C LEU A 98 3.54 -2.61 -10.69
N VAL A 99 3.37 -3.71 -11.42
CA VAL A 99 4.51 -4.51 -11.89
C VAL A 99 4.94 -3.99 -13.26
N ASN A 100 6.05 -3.28 -13.32
CA ASN A 100 6.57 -2.81 -14.60
C ASN A 100 7.25 -3.94 -15.36
N LEU A 101 6.89 -4.06 -16.63
CA LEU A 101 7.40 -5.05 -17.57
C LEU A 101 8.07 -4.33 -18.75
N SER A 102 8.94 -5.06 -19.44
CA SER A 102 9.37 -4.62 -20.77
C SER A 102 8.16 -4.52 -21.72
N ALA A 103 8.19 -3.61 -22.69
CA ALA A 103 7.10 -3.46 -23.66
C ALA A 103 6.79 -4.80 -24.37
N LYS A 104 7.83 -5.59 -24.69
CA LYS A 104 7.68 -6.92 -25.30
C LYS A 104 6.91 -7.90 -24.40
N ASP A 105 7.25 -7.97 -23.13
CA ASP A 105 6.59 -8.88 -22.18
C ASP A 105 5.15 -8.45 -21.87
N TYR A 106 4.94 -7.13 -21.79
CA TYR A 106 3.63 -6.53 -21.59
C TYR A 106 2.68 -6.84 -22.76
N ILE A 107 3.11 -6.57 -24.00
CA ILE A 107 2.35 -6.87 -25.22
C ILE A 107 2.05 -8.37 -25.32
N LYS A 108 3.04 -9.23 -25.03
CA LYS A 108 2.87 -10.70 -25.05
C LYS A 108 2.07 -11.25 -23.87
N LYS A 109 1.75 -10.43 -22.86
CA LYS A 109 1.10 -10.83 -21.60
C LYS A 109 1.77 -12.03 -20.92
N LYS A 110 3.10 -12.12 -21.04
CA LYS A 110 3.88 -13.25 -20.53
C LYS A 110 5.20 -12.75 -19.94
N ASN A 111 5.40 -13.03 -18.66
CA ASN A 111 6.63 -12.71 -17.96
C ASN A 111 6.95 -13.79 -16.93
N LYS A 112 8.24 -14.11 -16.77
CA LYS A 112 8.71 -15.19 -15.87
C LYS A 112 8.56 -14.89 -14.38
N TRP A 113 8.46 -13.61 -14.02
CA TRP A 113 8.37 -13.15 -12.63
C TRP A 113 6.94 -12.91 -12.17
N LEU A 114 6.01 -12.56 -13.07
CA LEU A 114 4.61 -12.31 -12.73
C LEU A 114 3.96 -13.42 -11.87
N PRO A 115 4.13 -14.73 -12.18
CA PRO A 115 3.56 -15.79 -11.33
C PRO A 115 4.14 -15.79 -9.91
N LYS A 116 5.46 -15.57 -9.78
CA LYS A 116 6.15 -15.54 -8.49
C LYS A 116 5.76 -14.33 -7.64
N ILE A 117 5.62 -13.17 -8.29
CA ILE A 117 5.15 -11.93 -7.63
C ILE A 117 3.71 -12.14 -7.16
N LYS A 118 2.85 -12.73 -8.00
CA LYS A 118 1.47 -13.02 -7.63
C LYS A 118 1.40 -13.97 -6.43
N GLU A 119 2.14 -15.07 -6.46
CA GLU A 119 2.21 -16.02 -5.34
C GLU A 119 2.66 -15.34 -4.03
N TRP A 120 3.70 -14.50 -4.10
CA TRP A 120 4.16 -13.77 -2.93
C TRP A 120 3.10 -12.79 -2.42
N VAL A 121 2.45 -12.04 -3.30
CA VAL A 121 1.38 -11.09 -2.92
C VAL A 121 0.18 -11.83 -2.34
N ASP A 122 -0.24 -12.94 -2.92
CA ASP A 122 -1.35 -13.74 -2.40
C ASP A 122 -1.05 -14.29 -0.99
N ALA A 123 0.22 -14.61 -0.69
CA ALA A 123 0.66 -15.06 0.62
C ALA A 123 0.84 -13.93 1.65
N ASN A 124 1.31 -12.74 1.24
CA ASN A 124 1.74 -11.67 2.15
C ASN A 124 0.79 -10.46 2.21
N ASP A 125 0.04 -10.17 1.15
CA ASP A 125 -0.97 -9.10 1.07
C ASP A 125 -2.24 -9.63 0.36
N PRO A 126 -2.98 -10.55 1.01
CA PRO A 126 -4.12 -11.20 0.38
C PRO A 126 -5.20 -10.18 0.01
N GLY A 127 -5.59 -10.18 -1.27
CA GLY A 127 -6.57 -9.26 -1.83
C GLY A 127 -5.99 -7.93 -2.34
N ALA A 128 -4.67 -7.75 -2.32
CA ALA A 128 -4.05 -6.63 -3.04
C ALA A 128 -4.23 -6.76 -4.56
N THR A 129 -4.36 -5.61 -5.21
CA THR A 129 -4.48 -5.56 -6.67
C THR A 129 -3.09 -5.52 -7.29
N ILE A 130 -2.82 -6.42 -8.22
CA ILE A 130 -1.61 -6.41 -9.04
C ILE A 130 -1.98 -5.93 -10.43
N ILE A 131 -1.32 -4.87 -10.91
CA ILE A 131 -1.52 -4.30 -12.24
C ILE A 131 -0.18 -4.38 -12.97
N PRO A 132 -0.02 -5.33 -13.90
CA PRO A 132 1.10 -5.31 -14.83
C PRO A 132 0.97 -4.11 -15.76
N PHE A 133 2.04 -3.36 -15.94
CA PHE A 133 2.10 -2.25 -16.89
C PHE A 133 3.47 -2.21 -17.56
N SER A 134 3.64 -1.38 -18.59
CA SER A 134 4.97 -1.08 -19.13
C SER A 134 5.18 0.41 -19.24
N GLY A 135 6.06 0.97 -18.41
CA GLY A 135 6.38 2.40 -18.45
C GLY A 135 6.97 2.83 -19.80
N VAL A 136 7.76 1.97 -20.43
CA VAL A 136 8.32 2.20 -21.77
C VAL A 136 7.21 2.25 -22.83
N PHE A 137 6.27 1.30 -22.75
CA PHE A 137 5.13 1.29 -23.66
C PHE A 137 4.23 2.50 -23.45
N GLU A 138 3.86 2.81 -22.20
CA GLU A 138 3.03 3.98 -21.87
C GLU A 138 3.69 5.28 -22.34
N HIS A 139 5.00 5.46 -22.11
CA HIS A 139 5.72 6.66 -22.54
C HIS A 139 5.69 6.82 -24.07
N GLN A 140 5.81 5.73 -24.84
CA GLN A 140 5.70 5.80 -26.30
C GLN A 140 4.32 6.31 -26.74
N LEU A 141 3.26 5.97 -26.01
CA LEU A 141 1.90 6.38 -26.33
C LEU A 141 1.56 7.81 -25.91
N VAL A 142 2.29 8.39 -24.94
CA VAL A 142 1.99 9.73 -24.40
C VAL A 142 2.09 10.80 -25.46
N ASP A 143 3.10 10.73 -26.32
CA ASP A 143 3.37 11.76 -27.34
C ASP A 143 2.66 11.49 -28.68
N MET A 144 1.99 10.33 -28.82
CA MET A 144 1.27 9.96 -30.03
C MET A 144 -0.11 10.63 -30.10
N PRO A 145 -0.49 11.23 -31.25
CA PRO A 145 -1.86 11.64 -31.53
C PRO A 145 -2.86 10.50 -31.36
N ASP A 146 -4.12 10.82 -31.06
CA ASP A 146 -5.15 9.83 -30.72
C ASP A 146 -5.40 8.79 -31.80
N ASP A 147 -5.36 9.19 -33.07
CA ASP A 147 -5.55 8.33 -34.24
C ASP A 147 -4.36 7.39 -34.49
N GLU A 148 -3.14 7.92 -34.34
CA GLU A 148 -1.90 7.12 -34.44
C GLU A 148 -1.79 6.12 -33.28
N ARG A 149 -2.09 6.58 -32.07
CA ARG A 149 -2.07 5.74 -30.86
C ARG A 149 -3.06 4.59 -30.97
N GLN A 150 -4.28 4.83 -31.43
CA GLN A 150 -5.28 3.77 -31.58
C GLN A 150 -4.83 2.72 -32.61
N ARG A 151 -4.27 3.16 -33.74
CA ARG A 151 -3.71 2.24 -34.75
C ARG A 151 -2.58 1.39 -34.18
N TYR A 152 -1.66 1.99 -33.43
CA TYR A 152 -0.55 1.27 -32.80
C TYR A 152 -1.05 0.25 -31.75
N LEU A 153 -2.06 0.60 -30.95
CA LEU A 153 -2.68 -0.33 -30.00
C LEU A 153 -3.32 -1.53 -30.72
N ASP A 154 -4.04 -1.27 -31.81
CA ASP A 154 -4.70 -2.31 -32.61
C ASP A 154 -3.67 -3.24 -33.29
N GLU A 155 -2.58 -2.67 -33.83
CA GLU A 155 -1.47 -3.42 -34.44
C GLU A 155 -0.76 -4.32 -33.42
N GLN A 156 -0.44 -3.78 -32.24
CA GLN A 156 0.22 -4.53 -31.18
C GLN A 156 -0.76 -5.47 -30.42
N LYS A 157 -2.06 -5.40 -30.72
CA LYS A 157 -3.14 -6.09 -29.98
C LYS A 157 -3.08 -5.82 -28.48
N ALA A 158 -2.66 -4.61 -28.14
CA ALA A 158 -2.51 -4.15 -26.77
C ALA A 158 -3.71 -3.29 -26.36
N THR A 159 -4.00 -3.26 -25.07
CA THR A 159 -5.09 -2.46 -24.49
C THR A 159 -4.49 -1.66 -23.34
N ARG A 160 -4.95 -0.41 -23.20
CA ARG A 160 -4.59 0.47 -22.09
C ARG A 160 -5.46 0.17 -20.87
#